data_AF-A0A090XBX9-F1
#
_entry.id   AF-A0A090XBX9-F1
#
_cell.length_a   1.000
_cell.length_b   1.000
_cell.length_c   1.000
_cell.angle_alpha   90.00
_cell.angle_beta   90.00
_cell.angle_gamma   90.00
#
_symmetry.space_group_name_H-M   'P 1'
#
loop_
_entity.id
_entity.type
_entity.pdbx_description
1 polymer ?
#
loop_
_entity_poly.entity_id
_entity_poly.type
_entity_poly.pdbx_seq_one_letter_code
_entity_poly.pdbx_strand_id
1 'polypeptide(L)'
;MSNIMQFIFVVSFVILAYIVLDTRGMPEKCYPPEYYDDPRCRALTGRYFYDEDEKDCHRLQGCWDINDGFFNKKVCKRLCKE
;
A
#
# COMPACT_ATOMS: atom_id res chain seq x y z
N MET A 1 20.21 -38.54 -14.56
CA MET A 1 19.07 -38.15 -13.68
C MET A 1 19.61 -37.22 -12.58
N SER A 2 19.63 -35.90 -12.79
CA SER A 2 20.06 -34.96 -11.73
C SER A 2 19.70 -33.49 -12.04
N ASN A 3 19.94 -33.03 -13.27
CA ASN A 3 19.79 -31.60 -13.61
C ASN A 3 18.33 -31.12 -13.70
N ILE A 4 17.41 -31.94 -14.25
CA ILE A 4 16.00 -31.56 -14.43
C ILE A 4 15.29 -31.34 -13.08
N MET A 5 15.56 -32.19 -12.09
CA MET A 5 15.01 -32.03 -10.74
C MET A 5 15.50 -30.73 -10.10
N GLN A 6 16.81 -30.44 -10.18
CA GLN A 6 17.39 -29.21 -9.66
C GLN A 6 16.79 -27.97 -10.33
N PHE A 7 16.58 -28.00 -11.64
CA PHE A 7 15.90 -26.91 -12.36
C PHE A 7 14.46 -26.68 -11.86
N ILE A 8 13.68 -27.75 -11.66
CA ILE A 8 12.32 -27.64 -11.13
C ILE A 8 12.31 -27.02 -9.73
N PHE A 9 13.24 -27.40 -8.87
CA PHE A 9 13.37 -26.80 -7.54
C PHE A 9 13.69 -25.30 -7.63
N VAL A 10 14.68 -24.92 -8.43
CA VAL A 10 15.06 -23.50 -8.61
C VAL A 10 13.90 -22.68 -9.15
N VAL A 11 13.21 -23.17 -10.19
CA VAL A 11 12.05 -22.48 -10.79
C VAL A 11 10.93 -22.32 -9.78
N SER A 12 10.64 -23.36 -8.99
CA SER A 12 9.64 -23.31 -7.93
C SER A 12 9.97 -22.26 -6.87
N PHE A 13 11.24 -22.17 -6.44
CA PHE A 13 11.67 -21.14 -5.48
C PHE A 13 11.57 -19.72 -6.05
N VAL A 14 11.89 -19.52 -7.33
CA VAL A 14 11.75 -18.21 -8.00
C VAL A 14 10.29 -17.79 -8.06
N ILE A 15 9.39 -18.72 -8.44
CA ILE A 15 7.94 -18.46 -8.47
C ILE A 15 7.41 -18.12 -7.07
N LEU A 16 7.81 -18.90 -6.06
CA LEU A 16 7.42 -18.62 -4.67
C LEU A 16 7.95 -17.28 -4.16
N ALA A 17 9.20 -16.93 -4.48
CA ALA A 17 9.78 -15.64 -4.10
C ALA A 17 9.07 -14.47 -4.79
N TYR A 18 8.72 -14.62 -6.07
CA TYR A 18 7.95 -13.63 -6.82
C TYR A 18 6.55 -13.43 -6.20
N ILE A 19 5.83 -14.51 -5.92
CA ILE A 19 4.50 -14.45 -5.27
C ILE A 19 4.62 -13.78 -3.89
N VAL A 20 5.65 -14.11 -3.09
CA VAL A 20 5.84 -13.50 -1.77
C VAL A 20 6.14 -12.00 -1.89
N LEU A 21 6.96 -11.57 -2.85
CA LEU A 21 7.22 -10.15 -3.11
C LEU A 21 5.94 -9.41 -3.53
N ASP A 22 5.14 -10.03 -4.39
CA ASP A 22 3.86 -9.49 -4.85
C ASP A 22 2.83 -9.39 -3.71
N THR A 23 2.79 -10.37 -2.81
CA THR A 23 1.92 -10.32 -1.60
C THR A 23 2.35 -9.29 -0.56
N ARG A 24 3.53 -8.66 -0.71
CA ARG A 24 3.92 -7.49 0.08
C ARG A 24 3.39 -6.19 -0.54
N GLY A 25 2.22 -6.24 -1.16
CA GLY A 25 1.52 -5.07 -1.64
C GLY A 25 1.48 -3.96 -0.59
N MET A 26 1.39 -2.72 -1.07
CA MET A 26 1.39 -1.53 -0.24
C MET A 26 0.29 -1.61 0.84
N PRO A 27 0.56 -1.19 2.10
CA PRO A 27 -0.42 -1.30 3.18
C PRO A 27 -1.75 -0.60 2.83
N GLU A 28 -2.90 -1.19 3.17
CA GLU A 28 -4.23 -0.59 2.89
C GLU A 28 -4.36 0.85 3.40
N LYS A 29 -3.71 1.15 4.53
CA LYS A 29 -3.65 2.49 5.14
C LYS A 29 -3.08 3.58 4.21
N CYS A 30 -2.35 3.18 3.17
CA CYS A 30 -1.84 4.08 2.15
C CYS A 30 -2.92 4.64 1.24
N TYR A 31 -4.09 3.99 1.16
CA TYR A 31 -5.20 4.39 0.31
C TYR A 31 -6.33 5.00 1.13
N PRO A 32 -7.04 6.01 0.60
CA PRO A 32 -8.24 6.52 1.25
C PRO A 32 -9.35 5.45 1.22
N PRO A 33 -10.19 5.36 2.28
CA PRO A 33 -11.34 4.46 2.25
C PRO A 33 -12.32 4.89 1.16
N GLU A 34 -13.09 3.95 0.60
CA GLU A 34 -14.04 4.22 -0.51
C GLU A 34 -15.04 5.34 -0.19
N TYR A 35 -15.41 5.49 1.09
CA TYR A 35 -16.38 6.49 1.56
C TYR A 35 -15.75 7.83 1.97
N TYR A 36 -14.46 8.06 1.71
CA TYR A 36 -13.76 9.26 2.21
C TYR A 36 -14.39 10.57 1.72
N ASP A 37 -14.98 10.59 0.54
CA ASP A 37 -15.54 11.79 -0.10
C ASP A 37 -17.02 12.02 0.23
N ASP A 38 -17.59 11.25 1.17
CA ASP A 38 -18.98 11.44 1.60
C ASP A 38 -19.18 12.87 2.14
N PRO A 39 -20.10 13.67 1.55
CA PRO A 39 -20.30 15.08 1.88
C PRO A 39 -20.81 15.30 3.31
N ARG A 40 -21.24 14.25 4.00
CA ARG A 40 -21.68 14.31 5.41
C ARG A 40 -20.51 14.41 6.37
N CYS A 41 -19.30 14.02 5.95
CA CYS A 41 -18.13 14.10 6.80
C CYS A 41 -17.62 15.53 6.95
N ARG A 42 -17.41 15.91 8.21
CA ARG A 42 -16.96 17.25 8.60
C ARG A 42 -15.66 17.17 9.39
N ALA A 43 -14.69 16.41 8.88
CA ALA A 43 -13.41 16.28 9.55
C ALA A 43 -12.65 17.61 9.50
N LEU A 44 -12.28 18.12 10.68
CA LEU A 44 -11.53 19.37 10.83
C LEU A 44 -10.06 19.19 10.44
N THR A 45 -9.52 18.00 10.68
CA THR A 45 -8.15 17.61 10.32
C THR A 45 -8.20 16.67 9.13
N GLY A 46 -7.11 16.57 8.37
CA GLY A 46 -7.00 15.71 7.20
C GLY A 46 -5.92 14.67 7.36
N ARG A 47 -5.96 13.62 6.55
CA ARG A 47 -5.01 12.49 6.54
C ARG A 47 -4.20 12.50 5.25
N TYR A 48 -2.96 12.03 5.33
CA TYR A 48 -2.11 11.78 4.18
C TYR A 48 -2.32 10.36 3.67
N PHE A 49 -2.58 10.26 2.37
CA PHE A 49 -2.68 9.02 1.60
C PHE A 49 -1.74 9.10 0.41
N TYR A 50 -1.26 7.96 -0.08
CA TYR A 50 -0.38 7.87 -1.23
C TYR A 50 -1.19 7.92 -2.53
N ASP A 51 -0.71 8.73 -3.45
CA ASP A 51 -1.23 8.86 -4.81
C ASP A 51 -0.25 8.16 -5.74
N GLU A 52 -0.73 7.13 -6.43
CA GLU A 52 0.11 6.33 -7.34
C GLU A 52 0.42 7.05 -8.64
N ASP A 53 -0.40 8.01 -9.08
CA ASP A 53 -0.18 8.79 -10.28
C ASP A 53 0.89 9.85 -10.03
N GLU A 54 0.81 10.54 -8.88
CA GLU A 54 1.78 11.58 -8.50
C GLU A 54 3.03 11.02 -7.79
N LYS A 55 3.03 9.75 -7.40
CA LYS A 55 4.10 9.08 -6.63
C LYS A 55 4.50 9.86 -5.36
N ASP A 56 3.49 10.47 -4.72
CA ASP A 56 3.61 11.31 -3.53
C ASP A 56 2.40 11.10 -2.60
N CYS A 57 2.51 11.55 -1.34
CA CYS A 57 1.42 11.56 -0.38
C CYS A 57 0.71 12.92 -0.32
N HIS A 58 -0.61 12.89 -0.47
CA HIS A 58 -1.49 14.06 -0.49
C HIS A 58 -2.39 14.09 0.73
N ARG A 59 -2.66 15.30 1.23
CA ARG A 59 -3.53 15.49 2.39
C ARG A 59 -4.97 15.61 1.89
N LEU A 60 -5.80 14.64 2.25
CA LEU A 60 -7.23 14.64 1.93
C LEU A 60 -8.06 15.03 3.16
N GLN A 61 -9.20 15.67 2.90
CA GLN A 61 -10.26 15.97 3.86
C GLN A 61 -11.45 15.07 3.55
N GLY A 62 -12.15 14.55 4.57
CA GLY A 62 -13.13 13.49 4.33
C GLY A 62 -13.46 12.62 5.54
N CYS A 63 -13.98 11.43 5.26
CA CYS A 63 -14.24 10.39 6.24
C CYS A 63 -13.06 9.43 6.37
N TRP A 64 -12.81 8.98 7.60
CA TRP A 64 -11.87 7.91 7.89
C TRP A 64 -12.01 7.47 9.34
N ASP A 65 -11.55 6.26 9.62
CA ASP A 65 -11.35 5.75 10.96
C ASP A 65 -9.99 6.18 11.53
N ILE A 66 -9.75 5.83 12.80
CA ILE A 66 -8.48 6.14 13.47
C ILE A 66 -7.28 5.49 12.77
N ASN A 67 -7.53 4.35 12.11
CA ASN A 67 -6.53 3.53 11.48
C ASN A 67 -6.23 3.91 10.03
N ASP A 68 -7.02 4.76 9.38
CA ASP A 68 -6.77 5.13 7.99
C ASP A 68 -5.82 6.32 7.89
N GLY A 69 -5.00 6.29 6.85
CA GLY A 69 -4.05 7.34 6.47
C GLY A 69 -3.09 7.76 7.59
N PHE A 70 -2.28 8.76 7.29
CA PHE A 70 -1.24 9.21 8.21
C PHE A 70 -1.45 10.66 8.59
N PHE A 71 -1.16 11.04 9.83
CA PHE A 71 -1.13 12.46 10.20
C PHE A 71 0.12 13.20 9.68
N ASN A 72 1.15 12.45 9.28
CA ASN A 72 2.44 13.00 8.88
C ASN A 72 2.84 12.53 7.47
N LYS A 73 3.05 13.49 6.55
CA LYS A 73 3.49 13.22 5.17
C LYS A 73 4.76 12.38 5.08
N LYS A 74 5.74 12.61 5.96
CA LYS A 74 7.01 11.84 5.96
C LYS A 74 6.79 10.38 6.38
N VAL A 75 5.83 10.12 7.27
CA VAL A 75 5.49 8.75 7.68
C VAL A 75 4.76 8.04 6.54
N CYS A 76 3.79 8.70 5.90
CA CYS A 76 3.14 8.18 4.69
C CYS A 76 4.17 7.81 3.62
N LYS A 77 5.06 8.74 3.25
CA LYS A 77 6.12 8.47 2.26
C LYS A 77 7.00 7.28 2.62
N ARG A 78 7.35 7.11 3.90
CA ARG A 78 8.23 6.03 4.32
C ARG A 78 7.57 4.65 4.22
N LEU A 79 6.25 4.59 4.42
CA LEU A 79 5.50 3.34 4.51
C LEU A 79 4.77 2.96 3.22
N CYS A 80 4.53 3.95 2.35
CA CYS A 80 3.74 3.82 1.13
C CYS A 80 4.54 4.13 -0.14
N LYS A 81 5.83 4.47 -0.02
CA LYS A 81 6.70 4.60 -1.19
C LYS A 81 7.68 3.45 -1.14
N GLU A 82 7.43 2.44 -1.97
CA GLU A 82 8.44 1.43 -2.32
C GLU A 82 9.47 2.01 -3.28
#